data_AF-A0A9E2YUR0-F1
#
_entry.id   AF-A0A9E2YUR0-F1
#
_cell.length_a   1.000
_cell.length_b   1.000
_cell.length_c   1.000
_cell.angle_alpha   90.00
_cell.angle_beta   90.00
_cell.angle_gamma   90.00
#
_symmetry.space_group_name_H-M   'P 1'
#
loop_
_entity.id
_entity.type
_entity.pdbx_description
1 polymer ?
#
loop_
_entity_poly.entity_id
_entity_poly.type
_entity_poly.pdbx_seq_one_letter_code
_entity_poly.pdbx_strand_id
1 'polypeptide(L)'
;MRSDAALLAEINQHNEAQVNLTITTLDEGLARLVEPMAPRPLLRVAAVRALANAGVRVMVLAHPVMPLINDAEESLDAIAAVAKQNGASSFSAAPLFLKPCSAQVFLPFLEEKFPHLAGRYRERYRDRAYLKGFYPDLIQERVQRIVARHGLQPRERAKGPEYWNPQIPLF
;
A
#
# COMPACT_ATOMS: atom_id res chain seq x y z
N MET A 1 -22.31 -11.25 -17.33
CA MET A 1 -21.88 -10.16 -16.42
C MET A 1 -20.44 -9.81 -16.78
N ARG A 2 -20.11 -8.54 -17.02
CA ARG A 2 -18.77 -8.09 -17.41
C ARG A 2 -17.85 -8.02 -16.19
N SER A 3 -16.57 -8.34 -16.32
CA SER A 3 -15.60 -8.22 -15.21
C SER A 3 -15.12 -6.78 -15.04
N ASP A 4 -14.76 -6.40 -13.81
CA ASP A 4 -14.22 -5.06 -13.51
C ASP A 4 -12.98 -4.73 -14.34
N ALA A 5 -12.10 -5.71 -14.55
CA ALA A 5 -10.91 -5.54 -15.39
C ALA A 5 -11.26 -5.16 -16.83
N ALA A 6 -12.28 -5.79 -17.41
CA ALA A 6 -12.72 -5.46 -18.76
C ALA A 6 -13.37 -4.07 -18.84
N LEU A 7 -14.08 -3.64 -17.79
CA LEU A 7 -14.65 -2.30 -17.71
C LEU A 7 -13.55 -1.22 -17.59
N LEU A 8 -12.60 -1.42 -16.68
CA LEU A 8 -11.48 -0.50 -16.47
C LEU A 8 -10.61 -0.37 -17.72
N ALA A 9 -10.41 -1.46 -18.46
CA ALA A 9 -9.69 -1.45 -19.73
C ALA A 9 -10.38 -0.57 -20.79
N GLU A 10 -11.71 -0.59 -20.87
CA GLU A 10 -12.45 0.29 -21.79
C GLU A 10 -12.35 1.75 -21.36
N ILE A 11 -12.52 2.04 -20.06
CA ILE A 11 -12.34 3.41 -19.55
C ILE A 11 -10.95 3.94 -19.93
N ASN A 12 -9.93 3.08 -19.86
CA ASN A 12 -8.54 3.40 -20.18
C ASN A 12 -8.28 3.67 -21.68
N GLN A 13 -9.23 3.36 -22.58
CA GLN A 13 -9.11 3.72 -24.01
C GLN A 13 -9.33 5.22 -24.26
N HIS A 14 -10.05 5.88 -23.36
CA HIS A 14 -10.44 7.29 -23.51
C HIS A 14 -9.97 8.17 -22.34
N ASN A 15 -9.47 7.57 -21.26
CA ASN A 15 -9.01 8.25 -20.04
C ASN A 15 -7.75 7.57 -19.51
N GLU A 16 -7.07 8.18 -18.53
CA GLU A 16 -6.04 7.49 -17.75
C GLU A 16 -6.67 6.85 -16.52
N ALA A 17 -6.72 5.51 -16.48
CA ALA A 17 -7.19 4.75 -15.35
C ALA A 17 -6.03 3.97 -14.71
N GLN A 18 -5.81 4.20 -13.41
CA GLN A 18 -4.85 3.46 -12.61
C GLN A 18 -5.54 2.77 -11.43
N VAL A 19 -5.18 1.52 -11.18
CA VAL A 19 -5.62 0.78 -9.99
C VAL A 19 -4.47 0.65 -9.01
N ASN A 20 -4.75 0.98 -7.75
CA ASN A 20 -3.80 0.81 -6.65
C ASN A 20 -4.28 -0.34 -5.77
N LEU A 21 -3.48 -1.40 -5.63
CA LEU A 21 -3.80 -2.57 -4.80
C LEU A 21 -2.84 -2.69 -3.63
N THR A 22 -3.39 -2.83 -2.44
CA THR A 22 -2.59 -3.03 -1.23
C THR A 22 -2.22 -4.50 -1.04
N ILE A 23 -0.91 -4.76 -0.91
CA ILE A 23 -0.35 -6.04 -0.47
C ILE A 23 0.58 -5.71 0.71
N THR A 24 0.05 -5.85 1.92
CA THR A 24 0.73 -5.45 3.17
C THR A 24 1.85 -6.41 3.56
N THR A 25 1.71 -7.69 3.18
CA THR A 25 2.69 -8.77 3.40
C THR A 25 2.38 -9.94 2.45
N LEU A 26 3.38 -10.77 2.15
CA LEU A 26 3.20 -12.06 1.49
C LEU A 26 3.02 -13.22 2.47
N ASP A 27 3.29 -12.98 3.76
CA ASP A 27 3.03 -13.95 4.83
C ASP A 27 1.52 -14.08 5.07
N GLU A 28 0.96 -15.26 4.80
CA GLU A 28 -0.47 -15.50 4.94
C GLU A 28 -0.95 -15.50 6.40
N GLY A 29 -0.10 -15.92 7.34
CA GLY A 29 -0.41 -15.93 8.76
C GLY A 29 -0.52 -14.50 9.27
N LEU A 30 0.47 -13.66 8.95
CA LEU A 30 0.41 -12.24 9.27
C LEU A 30 -0.75 -11.55 8.57
N ALA A 31 -0.99 -11.82 7.28
CA ALA A 31 -2.12 -11.24 6.55
C ALA A 31 -3.47 -11.56 7.20
N ARG A 32 -3.70 -12.83 7.59
CA ARG A 32 -4.91 -13.22 8.32
C ARG A 32 -5.03 -12.55 9.68
N LEU A 33 -3.90 -12.29 10.33
CA LEU A 33 -3.89 -11.64 11.64
C LEU A 33 -4.26 -10.16 11.53
N VAL A 34 -3.70 -9.43 10.55
CA VAL A 34 -3.85 -7.96 10.44
C VAL A 34 -5.03 -7.54 9.57
N GLU A 35 -5.42 -8.36 8.60
CA GLU A 35 -6.49 -8.09 7.63
C GLU A 35 -7.38 -9.35 7.43
N PRO A 36 -8.04 -9.88 8.50
CA PRO A 36 -8.72 -11.18 8.47
C PRO A 36 -9.83 -11.32 7.42
N MET A 37 -10.49 -10.21 7.09
CA MET A 37 -11.61 -10.18 6.14
C MET A 37 -11.16 -9.91 4.69
N ALA A 38 -9.90 -9.58 4.49
CA ALA A 38 -9.40 -9.23 3.16
C ALA A 38 -8.91 -10.47 2.41
N PRO A 39 -8.90 -10.45 1.06
CA PRO A 39 -8.37 -11.57 0.28
C PRO A 39 -6.92 -11.89 0.64
N ARG A 40 -6.57 -13.19 0.58
CA ARG A 40 -5.20 -13.69 0.77
C ARG A 40 -4.21 -12.93 -0.14
N PRO A 41 -2.95 -12.73 0.28
CA PRO A 41 -1.97 -11.99 -0.50
C PRO A 41 -1.87 -12.45 -1.96
N LEU A 42 -1.81 -13.77 -2.19
CA LEU A 42 -1.68 -14.32 -3.55
C LEU A 42 -2.91 -14.09 -4.44
N LEU A 43 -4.11 -13.92 -3.86
CA LEU A 43 -5.29 -13.53 -4.64
C LEU A 43 -5.21 -12.06 -5.09
N ARG A 44 -4.60 -11.20 -4.27
CA ARG A 44 -4.34 -9.80 -4.66
C ARG A 44 -3.27 -9.74 -5.74
N VAL A 45 -2.23 -10.57 -5.66
CA VAL A 45 -1.23 -10.73 -6.73
C VAL A 45 -1.89 -11.21 -8.03
N ALA A 46 -2.81 -12.18 -7.96
CA ALA A 46 -3.56 -12.62 -9.14
C ALA A 46 -4.42 -11.48 -9.73
N ALA A 47 -5.02 -10.63 -8.89
CA ALA A 47 -5.74 -9.45 -9.35
C ALA A 47 -4.82 -8.43 -10.03
N VAL A 48 -3.60 -8.20 -9.50
CA VAL A 48 -2.57 -7.37 -10.16
C VAL A 48 -2.31 -7.90 -11.58
N ARG A 49 -2.07 -9.21 -11.71
CA ARG A 49 -1.82 -9.85 -13.02
C ARG A 49 -3.01 -9.70 -13.97
N ALA A 50 -4.22 -9.95 -13.50
CA ALA A 50 -5.42 -9.85 -14.32
C ALA A 50 -5.65 -8.43 -14.86
N LEU A 51 -5.46 -7.42 -14.01
CA LEU A 51 -5.59 -6.01 -14.40
C LEU A 51 -4.46 -5.58 -15.35
N ALA A 52 -3.21 -5.94 -15.07
CA ALA A 52 -2.08 -5.63 -15.93
C ALA A 52 -2.23 -6.27 -17.32
N ASN A 53 -2.66 -7.54 -17.39
CA ASN A 53 -2.94 -8.22 -18.66
C ASN A 53 -4.08 -7.57 -19.46
N ALA A 54 -5.02 -6.90 -18.79
CA ALA A 54 -6.09 -6.14 -19.44
C ALA A 54 -5.63 -4.75 -19.91
N GLY A 55 -4.34 -4.40 -19.75
CA GLY A 55 -3.79 -3.10 -20.14
C GLY A 55 -4.07 -1.98 -19.13
N VAL A 56 -4.55 -2.30 -17.92
CA VAL A 56 -4.78 -1.32 -16.86
C VAL A 56 -3.48 -1.10 -16.08
N ARG A 57 -3.10 0.16 -15.86
CA ARG A 57 -1.91 0.47 -15.05
C ARG A 57 -2.16 0.09 -13.60
N VAL A 58 -1.29 -0.74 -13.02
CA VAL A 58 -1.40 -1.17 -11.61
C VAL A 58 -0.23 -0.66 -10.79
N MET A 59 -0.52 -0.15 -9.59
CA MET A 59 0.45 0.11 -8.54
C MET A 59 0.19 -0.82 -7.37
N VAL A 60 1.26 -1.41 -6.82
CA VAL A 60 1.18 -2.16 -5.57
C VAL A 60 1.62 -1.31 -4.40
N LEU A 61 0.85 -1.34 -3.31
CA LEU A 61 1.09 -0.59 -2.09
C LEU A 61 1.37 -1.55 -0.92
N ALA A 62 2.55 -1.47 -0.30
CA ALA A 62 2.82 -2.09 0.98
C ALA A 62 2.45 -1.12 2.11
N HIS A 63 1.15 -0.81 2.24
CA HIS A 63 0.61 0.13 3.21
C HIS A 63 -0.39 -0.57 4.15
N PRO A 64 -0.28 -0.43 5.48
CA PRO A 64 0.76 0.29 6.21
C PRO A 64 2.05 -0.54 6.42
N VAL A 65 3.20 0.14 6.48
CA VAL A 65 4.43 -0.42 7.04
C VAL A 65 4.42 -0.23 8.55
N MET A 66 4.20 -1.33 9.26
CA MET A 66 4.13 -1.45 10.71
C MET A 66 5.51 -1.80 11.26
N PRO A 67 6.13 -0.89 12.05
CA PRO A 67 7.47 -1.13 12.56
C PRO A 67 7.60 -2.44 13.36
N LEU A 68 8.64 -3.22 13.05
CA LEU A 68 8.95 -4.52 13.67
C LEU A 68 7.88 -5.61 13.42
N ILE A 69 6.95 -5.39 12.48
CA ILE A 69 5.91 -6.36 12.10
C ILE A 69 6.07 -6.76 10.62
N ASN A 70 6.13 -5.79 9.71
CA ASN A 70 6.30 -6.03 8.27
C ASN A 70 7.27 -5.03 7.60
N ASP A 71 8.19 -4.44 8.37
CA ASP A 71 9.09 -3.37 7.91
C ASP A 71 10.50 -3.83 7.51
N ALA A 72 10.75 -5.13 7.51
CA ALA A 72 12.00 -5.72 6.99
C ALA A 72 12.17 -5.39 5.49
N GLU A 73 13.39 -5.04 5.08
CA GLU A 73 13.67 -4.66 3.69
C GLU A 73 13.39 -5.84 2.74
N GLU A 74 13.72 -7.06 3.17
CA GLU A 74 13.49 -8.31 2.45
C GLU A 74 11.99 -8.56 2.21
N SER A 75 11.15 -8.26 3.20
CA SER A 75 9.69 -8.39 3.07
C SER A 75 9.14 -7.41 2.04
N LEU A 76 9.57 -6.14 2.08
CA LEU A 76 9.17 -5.14 1.10
C LEU A 76 9.69 -5.45 -0.31
N ASP A 77 10.92 -5.93 -0.40
CA ASP A 77 11.55 -6.34 -1.66
C ASP A 77 10.81 -7.51 -2.30
N ALA A 78 10.43 -8.53 -1.51
CA ALA A 78 9.67 -9.67 -2.00
C ALA A 78 8.30 -9.25 -2.56
N ILE A 79 7.60 -8.32 -1.90
CA ILE A 79 6.33 -7.78 -2.42
C ILE A 79 6.57 -7.06 -3.76
N ALA A 80 7.59 -6.21 -3.84
CA ALA A 80 7.92 -5.47 -5.06
C ALA A 80 8.32 -6.41 -6.22
N ALA A 81 9.12 -7.43 -5.93
CA ALA A 81 9.52 -8.44 -6.90
C ALA A 81 8.30 -9.18 -7.48
N VAL A 82 7.41 -9.68 -6.62
CA VAL A 82 6.17 -10.37 -7.04
C VAL A 82 5.24 -9.42 -7.78
N ALA A 83 5.13 -8.16 -7.34
CA ALA A 83 4.35 -7.14 -8.04
C ALA A 83 4.86 -6.93 -9.48
N LYS A 84 6.18 -6.72 -9.64
CA LYS A 84 6.82 -6.54 -10.96
C LYS A 84 6.62 -7.76 -11.86
N GLN A 85 6.84 -8.97 -11.33
CA GLN A 85 6.63 -10.23 -12.06
C GLN A 85 5.20 -10.40 -12.58
N ASN A 86 4.22 -9.80 -11.90
CA ASN A 86 2.81 -9.85 -12.27
C ASN A 86 2.34 -8.59 -13.04
N GLY A 87 3.26 -7.76 -13.53
CA GLY A 87 2.94 -6.64 -14.42
C GLY A 87 2.60 -5.34 -13.72
N ALA A 88 2.86 -5.20 -12.41
CA ALA A 88 2.75 -3.90 -11.76
C ALA A 88 3.75 -2.90 -12.37
N SER A 89 3.28 -1.68 -12.59
CA SER A 89 4.08 -0.57 -13.12
C SER A 89 4.80 0.21 -12.03
N SER A 90 4.24 0.22 -10.82
CA SER A 90 4.68 1.07 -9.73
C SER A 90 4.59 0.35 -8.39
N PHE A 91 5.43 0.78 -7.45
CA PHE A 91 5.41 0.29 -6.07
C PHE A 91 5.65 1.42 -5.08
N SER A 92 5.02 1.31 -3.91
CA SER A 92 5.20 2.24 -2.80
C SER A 92 4.98 1.51 -1.48
N ALA A 93 5.72 1.94 -0.47
CA ALA A 93 5.44 1.60 0.93
C ALA A 93 5.50 2.88 1.78
N ALA A 94 4.76 2.91 2.88
CA ALA A 94 4.64 4.07 3.74
C ALA A 94 4.38 3.62 5.18
N PRO A 95 5.02 4.26 6.17
CA PRO A 95 4.77 4.00 7.57
C PRO A 95 3.29 4.07 7.96
N LEU A 96 2.89 3.21 8.89
CA LEU A 96 1.61 3.32 9.59
C LEU A 96 1.44 4.73 10.17
N PHE A 97 0.27 5.31 9.96
CA PHE A 97 -0.21 6.47 10.69
C PHE A 97 -1.48 6.11 11.45
N LEU A 98 -1.64 6.65 12.66
CA LEU A 98 -2.76 6.36 13.54
C LEU A 98 -3.47 7.66 13.92
N LYS A 99 -4.48 8.03 13.13
CA LYS A 99 -5.44 9.06 13.57
C LYS A 99 -6.20 8.57 14.81
N PRO A 100 -6.77 9.46 15.64
CA PRO A 100 -7.40 9.06 16.90
C PRO A 100 -8.38 7.88 16.79
N CYS A 101 -9.25 7.87 15.79
CA CYS A 101 -10.18 6.76 15.55
C CYS A 101 -9.46 5.44 15.21
N SER A 102 -8.42 5.49 14.37
CA SER A 102 -7.62 4.31 14.02
C SER A 102 -6.79 3.82 15.21
N ALA A 103 -6.25 4.72 16.03
CA ALA A 103 -5.47 4.40 17.21
C ALA A 103 -6.31 3.62 18.25
N GLN A 104 -7.57 4.00 18.43
CA GLN A 104 -8.52 3.34 19.33
C GLN A 104 -8.80 1.88 18.95
N VAL A 105 -8.64 1.52 17.67
CA VAL A 105 -8.81 0.13 17.20
C VAL A 105 -7.47 -0.60 17.15
N PHE A 106 -6.43 0.05 16.64
CA PHE A 106 -5.14 -0.59 16.38
C PHE A 106 -4.34 -0.87 17.65
N LEU A 107 -4.33 0.04 18.64
CA LEU A 107 -3.52 -0.17 19.85
C LEU A 107 -4.03 -1.34 20.72
N PRO A 108 -5.35 -1.51 20.94
CA PRO A 108 -5.86 -2.72 21.61
C PRO A 108 -5.52 -4.01 20.86
N PHE A 109 -5.68 -4.02 19.53
CA PHE A 109 -5.28 -5.15 18.69
C PHE A 109 -3.78 -5.47 18.86
N LEU A 110 -2.93 -4.44 18.85
CA LEU A 110 -1.50 -4.60 19.01
C LEU A 110 -1.13 -5.15 20.39
N GLU A 111 -1.82 -4.72 21.46
CA GLU A 111 -1.62 -5.26 22.80
C GLU A 111 -1.97 -6.74 22.91
N GLU A 112 -3.04 -7.15 22.25
CA GLU A 112 -3.46 -8.55 22.24
C GLU A 112 -2.51 -9.42 21.42
N LYS A 113 -2.15 -8.99 20.20
CA LYS A 113 -1.40 -9.81 19.24
C LYS A 113 0.11 -9.65 19.29
N PHE A 114 0.59 -8.48 19.74
CA PHE A 114 2.01 -8.12 19.79
C PHE A 114 2.33 -7.39 21.12
N PRO A 115 2.09 -8.00 22.29
CA PRO A 115 2.23 -7.34 23.60
C PRO A 115 3.62 -6.75 23.83
N HIS A 116 4.66 -7.40 23.31
CA HIS A 116 6.05 -6.95 23.40
C HIS A 116 6.36 -5.65 22.61
N LEU A 117 5.47 -5.25 21.68
CA LEU A 117 5.60 -4.02 20.89
C LEU A 117 4.71 -2.88 21.41
N ALA A 118 3.70 -3.18 22.23
CA ALA A 118 2.68 -2.24 22.67
C ALA A 118 3.26 -0.95 23.27
N GLY A 119 4.22 -1.07 24.19
CA GLY A 119 4.86 0.08 24.82
C GLY A 119 5.54 1.01 23.81
N ARG A 120 6.27 0.45 22.85
CA ARG A 120 6.97 1.21 21.79
C ARG A 120 5.98 1.95 20.89
N TYR A 121 4.86 1.32 20.54
CA TYR A 121 3.84 1.96 19.73
C TYR A 121 3.10 3.07 20.49
N ARG A 122 2.72 2.83 21.75
CA ARG A 122 2.10 3.86 22.60
C ARG A 122 2.99 5.09 22.73
N GLU A 123 4.30 4.90 22.87
CA GLU A 123 5.25 6.01 22.91
C GLU A 123 5.35 6.73 21.56
N ARG A 124 5.50 6.00 20.46
CA ARG A 124 5.64 6.55 19.10
C ARG A 124 4.43 7.37 18.65
N TYR A 125 3.23 6.98 19.06
CA TYR A 125 1.96 7.59 18.66
C TYR A 125 1.27 8.38 19.78
N ARG A 126 1.93 8.67 20.91
CA ARG A 126 1.34 9.29 22.10
C ARG A 126 0.56 10.58 21.80
N ASP A 127 1.19 11.49 21.06
CA ASP A 127 0.74 12.85 20.79
C ASP A 127 0.71 13.16 19.28
N ARG A 128 0.81 12.13 18.43
CA ARG A 128 0.94 12.30 16.98
C ARG A 128 0.36 11.14 16.18
N ALA A 129 -0.28 11.47 15.06
CA ALA A 129 -0.78 10.48 14.11
C ALA A 129 0.32 9.88 13.23
N TYR A 130 1.33 10.67 12.89
CA TYR A 130 2.39 10.28 11.96
C TYR A 130 3.71 10.10 12.71
N LEU A 131 4.45 9.05 12.33
CA LEU A 131 5.84 8.89 12.75
C LEU A 131 6.70 10.02 12.15
N LYS A 132 7.75 10.42 12.86
CA LYS A 132 8.68 11.50 12.47
C LYS A 132 10.12 11.05 12.68
N GLY A 133 11.04 11.79 12.05
CA GLY A 133 12.49 11.58 12.19
C GLY A 133 12.97 10.38 11.39
N PHE A 134 13.97 9.68 11.93
CA PHE A 134 14.74 8.66 11.21
C PHE A 134 13.90 7.52 10.60
N TYR A 135 12.82 7.08 11.25
CA TYR A 135 12.10 5.89 10.79
C TYR A 135 11.37 6.09 9.45
N PRO A 136 10.53 7.12 9.25
CA PRO A 136 9.99 7.42 7.92
C PRO A 136 11.04 7.58 6.83
N ASP A 137 12.15 8.27 7.13
CA ASP A 137 13.24 8.50 6.17
C ASP A 137 13.90 7.19 5.76
N LEU A 138 14.16 6.30 6.73
CA LEU A 138 14.69 4.95 6.50
C LEU A 138 13.75 4.13 5.60
N ILE A 139 12.45 4.15 5.87
CA ILE A 139 11.47 3.42 5.03
C ILE A 139 11.44 4.00 3.62
N GLN A 140 11.47 5.32 3.48
CA GLN A 140 11.49 5.98 2.17
C GLN A 140 12.75 5.59 1.37
N GLU A 141 13.92 5.62 2.00
CA GLU A 141 15.18 5.24 1.37
C GLU A 141 15.18 3.77 0.91
N ARG A 142 14.69 2.86 1.76
CA ARG A 142 14.49 1.44 1.40
C ARG A 142 13.59 1.28 0.18
N VAL A 143 12.44 1.96 0.20
CA VAL A 143 11.47 1.89 -0.91
C VAL A 143 12.09 2.42 -2.20
N GLN A 144 12.85 3.52 -2.16
CA GLN A 144 13.53 4.05 -3.34
C GLN A 144 14.52 3.03 -3.94
N ARG A 145 15.33 2.38 -3.09
CA ARG A 145 16.25 1.33 -3.53
C ARG A 145 15.52 0.14 -4.15
N ILE A 146 14.45 -0.34 -3.50
CA ILE A 146 13.65 -1.48 -3.98
C ILE A 146 12.99 -1.14 -5.33
N VAL A 147 12.38 0.04 -5.44
CA VAL A 147 11.73 0.52 -6.68
C VAL A 147 12.74 0.56 -7.83
N ALA A 148 13.94 1.12 -7.58
CA ALA A 148 15.02 1.15 -8.57
C ALA A 148 15.50 -0.26 -8.94
N ARG A 149 15.72 -1.13 -7.95
CA ARG A 149 16.19 -2.51 -8.13
C ARG A 149 15.30 -3.33 -9.07
N HIS A 150 13.97 -3.17 -8.96
CA HIS A 150 13.00 -3.93 -9.76
C HIS A 150 12.52 -3.20 -11.03
N GLY A 151 13.09 -2.02 -11.35
CA GLY A 151 12.65 -1.22 -12.49
C GLY A 151 11.16 -0.86 -12.43
N LEU A 152 10.69 -0.54 -11.22
CA LEU A 152 9.34 -0.03 -10.96
C LEU A 152 9.38 1.50 -10.94
N GLN A 153 8.22 2.12 -11.11
CA GLN A 153 8.09 3.56 -10.92
C GLN A 153 7.70 3.89 -9.47
N PRO A 154 8.22 4.99 -8.91
CA PRO A 154 7.75 5.46 -7.61
C PRO A 154 6.29 5.91 -7.71
N ARG A 155 5.62 6.03 -6.56
CA ARG A 155 4.28 6.63 -6.51
C ARG A 155 4.36 8.10 -6.90
N GLU A 156 3.86 8.42 -8.08
CA GLU A 156 3.55 9.79 -8.47
C GLU A 156 2.28 10.24 -7.74
N ARG A 157 2.27 11.47 -7.24
CA ARG A 157 0.99 12.10 -6.89
C ARG A 157 0.27 12.34 -8.21
N ALA A 158 -0.97 11.84 -8.33
CA ALA A 158 -1.83 12.21 -9.44
C ALA A 158 -1.79 13.73 -9.57
N LYS A 159 -1.29 14.23 -10.71
CA LYS A 159 -1.52 15.62 -11.07
C LYS A 159 -3.03 15.73 -11.21
N GLY A 160 -3.66 16.67 -10.51
CA GLY A 160 -5.06 16.98 -10.80
C GLY A 160 -5.18 17.23 -12.31
N PRO A 161 -6.32 16.91 -12.94
CA PRO A 161 -6.49 17.23 -14.35
C PRO A 161 -6.16 18.71 -14.54
N GLU A 162 -5.56 19.06 -15.68
CA GLU A 162 -5.11 20.44 -15.98
C GLU A 162 -6.24 21.48 -15.81
N TYR A 163 -7.50 21.02 -15.84
CA TYR A 163 -8.73 21.79 -15.67
C TYR A 163 -9.37 21.72 -14.27
N TRP A 164 -8.72 21.10 -13.28
CA TRP A 164 -9.21 21.10 -11.90
C TRP A 164 -9.10 22.52 -11.31
N ASN A 165 -10.18 23.28 -11.42
CA ASN A 165 -10.34 24.56 -10.74
C ASN A 165 -11.10 24.35 -9.42
N PRO A 166 -10.46 24.54 -8.24
CA PRO A 166 -11.10 24.38 -6.94
C PRO A 166 -12.22 25.39 -6.67
N GLN A 167 -12.45 26.36 -7.56
CA GLN A 167 -13.54 27.34 -7.48
C GLN A 167 -14.79 26.96 -8.29
N ILE A 168 -14.82 25.80 -8.97
CA ILE A 168 -16.05 25.34 -9.63
C ILE A 168 -17.04 24.94 -8.52
N PRO A 169 -18.20 25.62 -8.40
CA PRO A 169 -19.21 25.19 -7.45
C PRO A 169 -19.62 23.76 -7.82
N LEU A 170 -19.56 22.86 -6.84
CA LEU A 170 -20.32 21.63 -6.92
C LEU A 170 -21.79 22.07 -6.99
N PHE A 171 -22.47 21.62 -8.04
CA PHE A 171 -23.84 21.99 -8.41
C PHE A 171 -24.76 22.28 -7.23
#